data_AF-A0A8H3LIN1-F1
#
_entry.id   AF-A0A8H3LIN1-F1
#
_cell.length_a   1.000
_cell.length_b   1.000
_cell.length_c   1.000
_cell.angle_alpha   90.00
_cell.angle_beta   90.00
_cell.angle_gamma   90.00
#
_symmetry.space_group_name_H-M   'P 1'
#
loop_
_entity.id
_entity.type
_entity.pdbx_description
1 polymer ?
#
loop_
_entity_poly.entity_id
_entity_poly.type
_entity_poly.pdbx_seq_one_letter_code
_entity_poly.pdbx_strand_id
1 'polypeptide(L)'
;MANNNLNIQQLPFEVLQQIFIFSSNPAFASVSRLFHYIANSQTSVKTQWLLHKFNHDCSKALYRGLKWRFFNKNILYQLDSIYYQTKCKKDEKGETSDKDKVISDKDKVIPDKDKIIPYKDRPIPQWFFSVSDPNNVYYELVKILLDRGASPNEPDGYPIIKSAQLGRLKMAELLISFDAKADIKDNMALILIQMR
;
A
#
# COMPACT_ATOMS: atom_id res chain seq x y z
N MET A 1 -38.48 13.34 32.21
CA MET A 1 -37.71 12.22 31.63
C MET A 1 -36.77 12.84 30.60
N ALA A 2 -35.49 13.00 30.94
CA ALA A 2 -34.53 13.58 30.01
C ALA A 2 -34.34 12.59 28.86
N ASN A 3 -34.82 12.94 27.67
CA ASN A 3 -34.46 12.26 26.44
C ASN A 3 -32.98 12.52 26.20
N ASN A 4 -32.13 11.70 26.81
CA ASN A 4 -30.73 11.56 26.45
C ASN A 4 -30.68 10.89 25.08
N ASN A 5 -31.03 11.65 24.04
CA ASN A 5 -30.67 11.32 22.68
C ASN A 5 -29.16 11.50 22.57
N LEU A 6 -28.40 10.56 23.12
CA LEU A 6 -26.95 10.46 22.93
C LEU A 6 -26.72 10.32 21.43
N ASN A 7 -26.42 11.45 20.80
CA ASN A 7 -26.03 11.45 19.41
C ASN A 7 -24.61 10.90 19.37
N ILE A 8 -24.39 9.87 18.54
CA ILE A 8 -23.07 9.27 18.36
C ILE A 8 -22.00 10.33 18.02
N GLN A 9 -22.38 11.44 17.38
CA GLN A 9 -21.47 12.56 17.05
C GLN A 9 -20.96 13.34 18.28
N GLN A 10 -21.59 13.19 19.44
CA GLN A 10 -21.19 13.83 20.71
C GLN A 10 -20.16 13.00 21.48
N LEU A 11 -19.83 11.79 21.01
CA LEU A 11 -18.81 10.96 21.63
C LEU A 11 -17.41 11.57 21.46
N PRO A 12 -16.48 11.28 22.39
CA PRO A 12 -15.08 11.68 22.26
C PRO A 12 -14.47 11.21 20.94
N PHE A 13 -13.52 11.98 20.42
CA PHE A 13 -12.91 11.75 19.13
C PHE A 13 -12.25 10.37 19.03
N GLU A 14 -11.58 9.94 20.10
CA GLU A 14 -10.90 8.64 20.20
C GLU A 14 -11.89 7.49 20.13
N VAL A 15 -13.05 7.63 20.77
CA VAL A 15 -14.12 6.62 20.74
C VAL A 15 -14.66 6.49 19.33
N LEU A 16 -14.86 7.61 18.63
CA LEU A 16 -15.32 7.60 17.25
C LEU A 16 -14.30 6.98 16.29
N GLN A 17 -13.00 7.19 16.51
CA GLN A 17 -11.94 6.50 15.76
C GLN A 17 -12.01 4.98 15.95
N GLN A 18 -12.20 4.52 17.19
CA GLN A 18 -12.33 3.09 17.49
C GLN A 18 -13.58 2.50 16.84
N ILE A 19 -14.73 3.20 16.92
CA ILE A 19 -15.96 2.78 16.24
C ILE A 19 -15.71 2.61 14.74
N PHE A 20 -15.02 3.57 14.11
CA PHE A 20 -14.65 3.46 12.69
C PHE A 20 -13.82 2.19 12.42
N ILE A 21 -12.74 1.97 13.19
CA ILE A 21 -11.85 0.81 13.06
C ILE A 21 -12.63 -0.51 13.20
N PHE A 22 -13.40 -0.67 14.28
CA PHE A 22 -14.14 -1.90 14.56
C PHE A 22 -15.27 -2.14 13.57
N SER A 23 -15.96 -1.09 13.11
CA SER A 23 -17.03 -1.22 12.13
C SER A 23 -16.58 -1.88 10.83
N SER A 24 -15.28 -1.75 10.48
CA SER A 24 -14.70 -2.22 9.20
C SER A 24 -15.47 -1.74 7.95
N ASN A 25 -16.33 -0.73 8.13
CA ASN A 25 -17.29 -0.26 7.14
C ASN A 25 -16.76 1.01 6.46
N PRO A 26 -16.45 0.96 5.16
CA PRO A 26 -15.95 2.13 4.43
C PRO A 26 -17.01 3.23 4.29
N ALA A 27 -18.29 2.88 4.28
CA ALA A 27 -19.38 3.84 4.12
C ALA A 27 -19.50 4.76 5.35
N PHE A 28 -18.93 4.38 6.50
CA PHE A 28 -18.95 5.19 7.73
C PHE A 28 -18.40 6.60 7.49
N ALA A 29 -17.31 6.72 6.73
CA ALA A 29 -16.71 8.02 6.40
C ALA A 29 -17.60 8.89 5.50
N SER A 30 -18.59 8.29 4.81
CA SER A 30 -19.52 9.00 3.92
C SER A 30 -20.78 9.50 4.63
N VAL A 31 -21.06 9.01 5.85
CA VAL A 31 -22.31 9.33 6.57
C VAL A 31 -22.32 10.76 7.10
N SER A 32 -21.17 11.31 7.49
CA SER A 32 -21.08 12.66 8.07
C SER A 32 -19.72 13.29 7.83
N ARG A 33 -19.67 14.64 7.80
CA ARG A 33 -18.41 15.40 7.73
C ARG A 33 -17.49 15.08 8.91
N LEU A 34 -18.05 14.87 10.11
CA LEU A 34 -17.28 14.50 11.29
C LEU A 34 -16.58 13.16 11.08
N PHE A 35 -17.32 12.14 10.62
CA PHE A 35 -16.75 10.82 10.33
C PHE A 35 -15.77 10.83 9.17
N HIS A 36 -16.02 11.65 8.14
CA HIS A 36 -15.06 11.89 7.08
C HIS A 36 -13.75 12.47 7.64
N TYR A 37 -13.83 13.45 8.55
CA TYR A 37 -12.67 14.03 9.19
C TYR A 37 -11.93 13.01 10.06
N ILE A 38 -12.65 12.25 10.89
CA ILE A 38 -12.09 11.19 11.74
C ILE A 38 -11.33 10.14 10.92
N ALA A 39 -11.96 9.61 9.86
CA ALA A 39 -11.37 8.59 9.01
C ALA A 39 -10.12 9.10 8.26
N ASN A 40 -10.04 10.40 7.99
CA ASN A 40 -8.93 11.02 7.26
C ASN A 40 -7.89 11.72 8.15
N SER A 41 -8.16 11.89 9.43
CA SER A 41 -7.33 12.66 10.35
C SER A 41 -5.94 12.04 10.54
N GLN A 42 -5.88 10.72 10.74
CA GLN A 42 -4.63 10.02 11.04
C GLN A 42 -4.40 8.82 10.14
N THR A 43 -3.15 8.68 9.68
CA THR A 43 -2.70 7.52 8.89
C THR A 43 -2.80 6.22 9.70
N SER A 44 -2.48 6.27 11.00
CA SER A 44 -2.57 5.14 11.93
C SER A 44 -3.96 4.52 11.98
N VAL A 45 -5.01 5.35 12.00
CA VAL A 45 -6.41 4.89 12.02
C VAL A 45 -6.76 4.09 10.76
N LYS A 46 -6.32 4.56 9.58
CA LYS A 46 -6.52 3.84 8.31
C LYS A 46 -5.75 2.52 8.29
N THR A 47 -4.52 2.53 8.78
CA THR A 47 -3.69 1.31 8.89
C THR A 47 -4.32 0.30 9.84
N GLN A 48 -4.78 0.73 11.01
CA GLN A 48 -5.47 -0.11 11.99
C GLN A 48 -6.79 -0.65 11.45
N TRP A 49 -7.57 0.18 10.76
CA TRP A 49 -8.79 -0.25 10.07
C TRP A 49 -8.51 -1.33 9.02
N LEU A 50 -7.47 -1.17 8.20
CA LEU A 50 -7.05 -2.17 7.21
C LEU A 50 -6.65 -3.48 7.90
N LEU A 51 -5.85 -3.41 8.96
CA LEU A 51 -5.43 -4.60 9.70
C LEU A 51 -6.63 -5.32 10.35
N HIS A 52 -7.52 -4.58 11.00
CA HIS A 52 -8.71 -5.15 11.64
C HIS A 52 -9.60 -5.86 10.60
N LYS A 53 -9.83 -5.22 9.45
CA LYS A 53 -10.64 -5.77 8.35
C LYS A 53 -10.06 -7.07 7.75
N PHE A 54 -8.75 -7.27 7.84
CA PHE A 54 -8.06 -8.45 7.30
C PHE A 54 -7.45 -9.34 8.38
N ASN A 55 -8.05 -9.37 9.58
CA ASN A 55 -7.68 -10.26 10.69
C ASN A 55 -6.19 -10.15 11.07
N HIS A 56 -5.66 -8.93 11.10
CA HIS A 56 -4.25 -8.61 11.39
C HIS A 56 -3.22 -9.25 10.44
N ASP A 57 -3.64 -9.68 9.25
CA ASP A 57 -2.74 -10.16 8.20
C ASP A 57 -2.18 -8.99 7.38
N CYS A 58 -0.93 -8.62 7.66
CA CYS A 58 -0.24 -7.52 6.97
C CYS A 58 -0.14 -7.71 5.45
N SER A 59 0.04 -8.95 4.98
CA SER A 59 0.21 -9.24 3.55
C SER A 59 -1.12 -9.06 2.80
N LYS A 60 -2.22 -9.56 3.38
CA LYS A 60 -3.56 -9.33 2.83
C LYS A 60 -3.96 -7.86 2.92
N ALA A 61 -3.61 -7.19 4.02
CA ALA A 61 -3.87 -5.77 4.21
C ALA A 61 -3.18 -4.91 3.16
N LEU A 62 -1.92 -5.23 2.80
CA LEU A 62 -1.22 -4.57 1.70
C LEU A 62 -1.95 -4.79 0.37
N TYR A 63 -2.14 -6.05 -0.03
CA TYR A 63 -2.70 -6.37 -1.35
C TYR A 63 -4.11 -5.82 -1.56
N ARG A 64 -4.99 -6.01 -0.58
CA ARG A 64 -6.37 -5.51 -0.67
C ARG A 64 -6.45 -4.03 -0.37
N GLY A 65 -5.54 -3.49 0.43
CA GLY A 65 -5.42 -2.06 0.75
C GLY A 65 -5.06 -1.21 -0.46
N LEU A 66 -4.17 -1.69 -1.33
CA LEU A 66 -3.79 -1.00 -2.58
C LEU A 66 -4.96 -0.75 -3.55
N LYS A 67 -6.08 -1.47 -3.40
CA LYS A 67 -7.30 -1.22 -4.17
C LYS A 67 -8.06 0.03 -3.71
N TRP A 68 -7.73 0.58 -2.54
CA TRP A 68 -8.40 1.74 -1.96
C TRP A 68 -7.68 3.04 -2.31
N ARG A 69 -8.45 4.08 -2.64
CA ARG A 69 -7.91 5.40 -3.02
C ARG A 69 -7.16 6.13 -1.90
N PHE A 70 -7.43 5.80 -0.64
CA PHE A 70 -6.75 6.43 0.49
C PHE A 70 -5.38 5.82 0.79
N PHE A 71 -5.00 4.72 0.12
CA PHE A 71 -3.74 4.04 0.37
C PHE A 71 -2.56 4.91 -0.07
N ASN A 72 -1.60 5.13 0.82
CA ASN A 72 -0.45 5.98 0.58
C ASN A 72 0.84 5.33 1.11
N LYS A 73 2.01 5.91 0.79
CA LYS A 73 3.32 5.39 1.24
C LYS A 73 3.44 5.36 2.78
N ASN A 74 2.76 6.25 3.48
CA ASN A 74 2.80 6.29 4.94
C ASN A 74 2.07 5.09 5.56
N ILE A 75 0.91 4.71 5.02
CA ILE A 75 0.19 3.47 5.40
C ILE A 75 1.07 2.27 5.13
N LEU A 76 1.75 2.24 3.97
CA LEU A 76 2.67 1.17 3.61
C LEU A 76 3.80 1.00 4.65
N TYR A 77 4.49 2.09 5.00
CA TYR A 77 5.55 2.04 6.00
C TYR A 77 5.06 1.66 7.40
N GLN A 78 3.86 2.09 7.79
CA GLN A 78 3.25 1.66 9.05
C GLN A 78 2.93 0.16 9.02
N LEU A 79 2.44 -0.37 7.90
CA LEU A 79 2.22 -1.81 7.72
C LEU A 79 3.54 -2.59 7.81
N ASP A 80 4.61 -2.12 7.18
CA ASP A 80 5.93 -2.76 7.27
C ASP A 80 6.47 -2.77 8.71
N SER A 81 6.34 -1.65 9.44
CA SER A 81 6.73 -1.57 10.85
C SER A 81 5.97 -2.58 11.71
N ILE A 82 4.66 -2.70 11.52
CA ILE A 82 3.81 -3.67 12.23
C ILE A 82 4.20 -5.10 11.84
N TYR A 83 4.43 -5.35 10.55
CA TYR A 83 4.88 -6.65 10.06
C TYR A 83 6.18 -7.09 10.73
N TYR A 84 7.18 -6.22 10.78
CA TYR A 84 8.44 -6.49 11.47
C TYR A 84 8.24 -6.79 12.97
N GLN A 85 7.44 -5.97 13.67
CA GLN A 85 7.13 -6.21 15.08
C GLN A 85 6.44 -7.56 15.32
N THR A 86 5.55 -7.98 14.42
CA THR A 86 4.90 -9.29 14.53
C THR A 86 5.85 -10.46 14.24
N LYS A 87 6.88 -10.24 13.43
CA LYS A 87 7.94 -11.22 13.16
C LYS A 87 8.82 -11.42 14.40
N CYS A 88 9.35 -10.33 14.98
CA CYS A 88 10.18 -10.41 16.20
C CYS A 88 9.45 -11.08 17.39
N LYS A 89 8.15 -10.79 17.58
CA LYS A 89 7.35 -11.41 18.65
C LYS A 89 7.14 -12.92 18.46
N LYS A 90 7.28 -13.44 17.24
CA LYS A 90 7.21 -14.89 16.98
C LYS A 90 8.56 -15.54 17.28
N ASP A 91 9.64 -14.86 16.95
CA ASP A 91 11.01 -15.34 17.23
C ASP A 91 11.24 -15.46 18.75
N GLU A 92 10.79 -14.47 19.54
CA GLU A 92 10.83 -14.50 21.01
C GLU A 92 9.98 -15.61 21.66
N LYS A 93 8.94 -16.11 20.97
CA LYS A 93 8.09 -17.22 21.46
C LYS A 93 8.54 -18.59 20.94
N GLY A 94 9.54 -18.63 20.06
CA GLY A 94 10.03 -19.83 19.39
C GLY A 94 11.38 -20.35 19.90
N GLU A 95 12.08 -19.63 20.79
CA GLU A 95 13.37 -20.09 21.33
C GLU A 95 13.20 -21.13 22.46
N THR A 96 12.92 -22.37 22.06
CA THR A 96 13.66 -23.52 22.62
C THR A 96 14.24 -24.30 21.44
N SER A 97 15.53 -24.63 21.56
CA SER A 97 16.42 -25.32 20.62
C SER A 97 17.23 -24.44 19.66
N ASP A 98 18.46 -24.25 20.13
CA ASP A 98 19.73 -24.31 19.41
C ASP A 98 20.38 -23.00 18.92
N LYS A 99 21.44 -22.70 19.67
CA LYS A 99 22.43 -21.65 19.51
C LYS A 99 23.27 -21.86 18.25
N ASP A 100 24.03 -20.80 17.95
CA ASP A 100 25.23 -20.72 17.12
C ASP A 100 25.03 -20.28 15.67
N LYS A 101 25.11 -18.97 15.44
CA LYS A 101 26.34 -18.41 14.83
C LYS A 101 26.43 -16.89 14.92
N VAL A 102 27.63 -16.48 15.31
CA VAL A 102 28.13 -15.13 15.58
C VAL A 102 28.48 -14.40 14.27
N ILE A 103 27.94 -13.19 14.13
CA ILE A 103 28.50 -11.90 13.64
C ILE A 103 29.64 -11.94 12.59
N SER A 104 29.44 -11.31 11.42
CA SER A 104 30.12 -10.05 11.03
C SER A 104 29.73 -9.53 9.64
N ASP A 105 29.49 -8.22 9.55
CA ASP A 105 30.14 -7.29 8.62
C ASP A 105 29.25 -6.17 8.03
N LYS A 106 29.91 -5.01 7.95
CA LYS A 106 29.37 -3.66 7.86
C LYS A 106 28.96 -3.25 6.44
N ASP A 107 28.13 -2.22 6.40
CA ASP A 107 27.98 -1.24 5.31
C ASP A 107 27.29 -1.67 4.02
N LYS A 108 25.96 -1.71 4.09
CA LYS A 108 25.04 -1.08 3.11
C LYS A 108 23.70 -0.87 3.81
N VAL A 109 23.29 0.38 4.02
CA VAL A 109 21.94 0.73 4.50
C VAL A 109 20.94 0.48 3.36
N ILE A 110 20.73 -0.79 3.07
CA ILE A 110 19.56 -1.30 2.36
C ILE A 110 18.59 -1.66 3.48
N PRO A 111 17.33 -1.18 3.46
CA PRO A 111 16.38 -1.62 4.47
C PRO A 111 16.27 -3.14 4.35
N ASP A 112 16.74 -3.80 5.41
CA ASP A 112 16.80 -5.25 5.60
C ASP A 112 15.59 -5.90 4.91
N LYS A 113 15.81 -6.69 3.85
CA LYS A 113 14.71 -7.27 3.04
C LYS A 113 13.74 -8.08 3.91
N ASP A 114 14.21 -8.51 5.08
CA ASP A 114 13.46 -9.22 6.11
C ASP A 114 12.44 -8.39 6.91
N LYS A 115 12.50 -7.06 6.82
CA LYS A 115 11.63 -6.10 7.54
C LYS A 115 10.42 -5.67 6.71
N ILE A 116 10.39 -6.00 5.43
CA ILE A 116 9.43 -5.44 4.47
C ILE A 116 8.42 -6.52 4.07
N ILE A 117 7.16 -6.14 3.90
CA ILE A 117 6.14 -7.05 3.37
C ILE A 117 6.43 -7.31 1.88
N PRO A 118 6.70 -8.56 1.47
CA PRO A 118 6.97 -8.88 0.06
C PRO A 118 5.72 -8.70 -0.81
N TYR A 119 5.91 -8.25 -2.05
CA TYR A 119 4.83 -8.05 -3.04
C TYR A 119 5.15 -8.78 -4.35
N LYS A 120 5.62 -10.03 -4.24
CA LYS A 120 6.06 -10.83 -5.39
C LYS A 120 4.89 -11.27 -6.28
N ASP A 121 5.10 -11.21 -7.59
CA ASP A 121 4.23 -11.78 -8.64
C ASP A 121 2.78 -11.29 -8.56
N ARG A 122 2.59 -10.03 -8.15
CA ARG A 122 1.28 -9.40 -8.05
C ARG A 122 1.16 -8.22 -9.01
N PRO A 123 -0.02 -8.02 -9.61
CA PRO A 123 -0.28 -6.86 -10.44
C PRO A 123 -0.30 -5.60 -9.58
N ILE A 124 0.26 -4.53 -10.12
CA ILE A 124 0.05 -3.19 -9.61
C ILE A 124 -1.37 -2.76 -10.00
N PRO A 125 -2.14 -2.11 -9.11
CA PRO A 125 -3.50 -1.69 -9.46
C PRO A 125 -3.51 -0.79 -10.69
N GLN A 126 -4.29 -1.18 -11.71
CA GLN A 126 -4.39 -0.46 -12.99
C GLN A 126 -4.70 1.03 -12.85
N TRP A 127 -5.49 1.39 -11.82
CA TRP A 127 -5.90 2.77 -11.59
C TRP A 127 -4.71 3.70 -11.25
N PHE A 128 -3.58 3.18 -10.76
CA PHE A 128 -2.35 3.96 -10.54
C PHE A 128 -1.84 4.58 -11.84
N PHE A 129 -2.01 3.88 -12.96
CA PHE A 129 -1.57 4.35 -14.28
C PHE A 129 -2.61 5.23 -14.97
N SER A 130 -3.87 5.18 -14.54
CA SER A 130 -4.96 5.94 -15.17
C SER A 130 -5.19 7.32 -14.54
N VAL A 131 -4.94 7.49 -13.24
CA VAL A 131 -5.20 8.74 -12.51
C VAL A 131 -4.06 9.73 -12.69
N SER A 132 -4.35 11.03 -12.93
CA SER A 132 -3.32 12.08 -13.03
C SER A 132 -2.49 12.17 -11.74
N ASP A 133 -1.17 12.29 -11.88
CA ASP A 133 -0.22 12.26 -10.77
C ASP A 133 0.75 13.45 -10.79
N PRO A 134 0.27 14.69 -10.59
CA PRO A 134 1.13 15.87 -10.67
C PRO A 134 2.23 15.88 -9.60
N ASN A 135 2.00 15.21 -8.47
CA ASN A 135 2.90 15.19 -7.32
C ASN A 135 3.72 13.90 -7.22
N ASN A 136 3.73 13.05 -8.25
CA ASN A 136 4.46 11.78 -8.30
C ASN A 136 4.15 10.82 -7.12
N VAL A 137 2.95 10.91 -6.53
CA VAL A 137 2.54 10.08 -5.39
C VAL A 137 2.40 8.62 -5.82
N TYR A 138 1.78 8.38 -6.97
CA TYR A 138 1.65 7.02 -7.52
C TYR A 138 2.97 6.54 -8.11
N TYR A 139 3.75 7.43 -8.73
CA TYR A 139 5.10 7.11 -9.20
C TYR A 139 5.98 6.52 -8.08
N GLU A 140 6.05 7.19 -6.93
CA GLU A 140 6.82 6.68 -5.79
C GLU A 140 6.28 5.34 -5.27
N LEU A 141 4.95 5.18 -5.20
CA LEU A 141 4.34 3.92 -4.79
C LEU A 141 4.63 2.77 -5.77
N VAL A 142 4.53 3.02 -7.09
CA VAL A 142 4.86 2.04 -8.13
C VAL A 142 6.31 1.59 -7.97
N LYS A 143 7.24 2.53 -7.78
CA LYS A 143 8.66 2.23 -7.54
C LYS A 143 8.85 1.30 -6.33
N ILE A 144 8.24 1.64 -5.19
CA ILE A 144 8.33 0.82 -3.97
C ILE A 144 7.73 -0.58 -4.19
N LEU A 145 6.65 -0.70 -4.96
CA LEU A 145 6.02 -2.00 -5.24
C LEU A 145 6.89 -2.84 -6.18
N LEU A 146 7.49 -2.24 -7.21
CA LEU A 146 8.43 -2.90 -8.13
C LEU A 146 9.67 -3.40 -7.37
N ASP A 147 10.24 -2.58 -6.48
CA ASP A 147 11.35 -2.97 -5.59
C ASP A 147 11.00 -4.19 -4.70
N ARG A 148 9.70 -4.41 -4.42
CA ARG A 148 9.19 -5.55 -3.65
C ARG A 148 8.81 -6.76 -4.51
N GLY A 149 9.07 -6.72 -5.81
CA GLY A 149 8.82 -7.80 -6.76
C GLY A 149 7.45 -7.74 -7.44
N ALA A 150 6.79 -6.58 -7.49
CA ALA A 150 5.58 -6.43 -8.32
C ALA A 150 5.90 -6.72 -9.78
N SER A 151 4.98 -7.34 -10.52
CA SER A 151 5.17 -7.54 -11.95
C SER A 151 4.90 -6.23 -12.70
N PRO A 152 5.86 -5.72 -13.51
CA PRO A 152 5.68 -4.51 -14.30
C PRO A 152 4.80 -4.74 -15.53
N ASN A 153 4.62 -6.01 -15.93
CA ASN A 153 3.91 -6.40 -17.14
C ASN A 153 2.46 -6.78 -16.86
N GLU A 154 2.06 -6.96 -15.60
CA GLU A 154 0.72 -7.43 -15.28
C GLU A 154 -0.29 -6.28 -15.11
N PRO A 155 -1.51 -6.39 -15.66
CA PRO A 155 -1.96 -7.42 -16.62
C PRO A 155 -1.60 -7.05 -18.07
N ASP A 156 -1.10 -8.01 -18.86
CA ASP A 156 -0.92 -7.93 -20.32
C ASP A 156 -0.29 -6.63 -20.87
N GLY A 157 0.78 -6.16 -20.23
CA GLY A 157 1.50 -4.94 -20.58
C GLY A 157 0.74 -3.64 -20.29
N TYR A 158 -0.38 -3.71 -19.55
CA TYR A 158 -1.21 -2.55 -19.25
C TYR A 158 -0.41 -1.38 -18.63
N PRO A 159 0.50 -1.58 -17.65
CA PRO A 159 1.26 -0.48 -17.04
C PRO A 159 2.02 0.38 -18.06
N ILE A 160 2.75 -0.26 -18.98
CA ILE A 160 3.58 0.45 -19.97
C ILE A 160 2.75 1.07 -21.07
N ILE A 161 1.74 0.35 -21.59
CA ILE A 161 0.83 0.85 -22.62
C ILE A 161 0.08 2.08 -22.11
N LYS A 162 -0.46 2.03 -20.88
CA LYS A 162 -1.21 3.15 -20.32
C LYS A 162 -0.32 4.36 -20.06
N SER A 163 0.91 4.13 -19.60
CA SER A 163 1.89 5.20 -19.40
C SER A 163 2.26 5.88 -20.71
N ALA A 164 2.48 5.11 -21.79
CA ALA A 164 2.73 5.63 -23.14
C ALA A 164 1.53 6.44 -23.68
N GLN A 165 0.32 5.89 -23.59
CA GLN A 165 -0.93 6.56 -24.01
C GLN A 165 -1.11 7.94 -23.34
N LEU A 166 -0.73 8.06 -22.06
CA LEU A 166 -0.84 9.31 -21.30
C LEU A 166 0.40 10.20 -21.38
N GLY A 167 1.44 9.80 -22.11
CA GLY A 167 2.68 10.58 -22.25
C GLY A 167 3.52 10.63 -20.96
N ARG A 168 3.35 9.65 -20.06
CA ARG A 168 4.07 9.58 -18.79
C ARG A 168 5.42 8.91 -18.97
N LEU A 169 6.32 9.59 -19.68
CA LEU A 169 7.65 9.06 -20.02
C LEU A 169 8.41 8.56 -18.79
N LYS A 170 8.46 9.36 -17.71
CA LYS A 170 9.09 8.96 -16.43
C LYS A 170 8.55 7.64 -15.87
N MET A 171 7.25 7.41 -15.97
CA MET A 171 6.62 6.16 -15.50
C MET A 171 6.97 4.99 -16.42
N ALA A 172 6.99 5.21 -17.73
CA ALA A 172 7.38 4.19 -18.71
C ALA A 172 8.87 3.80 -18.54
N GLU A 173 9.77 4.77 -18.37
CA GLU A 173 11.19 4.54 -18.08
C GLU A 173 11.38 3.73 -16.79
N LEU A 174 10.65 4.08 -15.73
CA LEU A 174 10.65 3.32 -14.48
C LEU A 174 10.25 1.87 -14.76
N LEU A 175 9.15 1.62 -15.46
CA LEU A 175 8.71 0.26 -15.76
C LEU A 175 9.77 -0.52 -16.57
N ILE A 176 10.38 0.10 -17.59
CA ILE A 176 11.44 -0.52 -18.40
C ILE A 176 12.65 -0.88 -17.55
N SER A 177 13.04 -0.05 -16.58
CA SER A 177 14.15 -0.35 -15.67
C SER A 177 13.93 -1.57 -14.76
N PHE A 178 12.68 -2.04 -14.66
CA PHE A 178 12.29 -3.25 -13.91
C PHE A 178 11.88 -4.40 -14.86
N ASP A 179 12.42 -4.44 -16.08
CA ASP A 179 12.14 -5.48 -17.10
C ASP A 179 10.69 -5.48 -17.65
N ALA A 180 10.08 -4.28 -17.77
CA ALA A 180 8.85 -4.15 -18.54
C ALA A 180 9.11 -4.40 -20.03
N LYS A 181 8.30 -5.27 -20.62
CA LYS A 181 8.33 -5.62 -22.04
C LYS A 181 7.57 -4.58 -22.85
N ALA A 182 8.30 -3.77 -23.62
CA ALA A 182 7.72 -2.70 -24.45
C ALA A 182 7.12 -3.20 -25.77
N ASP A 183 7.42 -4.45 -26.14
CA ASP A 183 6.95 -5.13 -27.35
C ASP A 183 5.56 -5.76 -27.21
N ILE A 184 4.98 -5.73 -26.01
CA ILE A 184 3.65 -6.29 -25.74
C ILE A 184 2.57 -5.57 -26.59
N LYS A 185 1.66 -6.37 -27.16
CA LYS A 185 0.54 -5.94 -28.03
C LYS A 185 1.02 -5.12 -29.23
N ASP A 186 1.75 -5.78 -30.13
CA ASP A 186 2.17 -5.24 -31.43
C ASP A 186 2.97 -3.92 -31.32
N ASN A 187 3.88 -3.84 -30.35
CA ASN A 187 4.68 -2.64 -30.07
C ASN A 187 3.84 -1.37 -29.79
N MET A 188 2.59 -1.52 -29.33
CA MET A 188 1.68 -0.39 -29.10
C MET A 188 2.29 0.68 -28.20
N ALA A 189 3.04 0.28 -27.15
CA ALA A 189 3.71 1.23 -26.27
C ALA A 189 4.79 2.05 -27.01
N LEU A 190 5.61 1.41 -27.85
CA LEU A 190 6.67 2.09 -28.62
C LEU A 190 6.11 3.05 -29.66
N ILE A 191 5.07 2.64 -30.38
CA ILE A 191 4.39 3.47 -31.39
C ILE A 191 3.85 4.75 -30.74
N LEU A 192 3.21 4.63 -29.58
CA LEU A 192 2.61 5.76 -28.87
C LEU A 192 3.64 6.73 -28.28
N ILE A 193 4.80 6.23 -27.86
CA ILE A 193 5.89 7.08 -27.34
C ILE A 193 6.50 7.91 -28.48
N GLN A 194 6.65 7.33 -29.68
CA GLN A 194 7.24 8.01 -30.83
C GLN A 194 6.32 9.05 -31.49
N MET A 195 5.01 8.92 -31.34
CA MET A 195 4.02 9.80 -31.97
C MET A 195 3.78 11.14 -31.23
N ARG A 196 4.51 11.42 -30.15
CA ARG A 196 4.22 12.53 -29.23
C ARG A 196 5.44 13.41 -29.00
#